data_AF-A0A425Y215-F1
#
_entry.id   AF-A0A425Y215-F1
#
_cell.length_a   1.000
_cell.length_b   1.000
_cell.length_c   1.000
_cell.angle_alpha   90.00
_cell.angle_beta   90.00
_cell.angle_gamma   90.00
#
_symmetry.space_group_name_H-M   'P 1'
#
loop_
_entity.id
_entity.type
_entity.pdbx_description
1 polymer ?
#
loop_
_entity_poly.entity_id
_entity_poly.type
_entity_poly.pdbx_seq_one_letter_code
_entity_poly.pdbx_strand_id
1 'polypeptide(L)'
;MPRRTRLRKVVAPPEFKGYKPYGTYKNSKEYVELLYEEYEAIKLSDYDLMNHKEASELMGISRPTFARIYESARRKIAKAFVETKEIRTVFGNTQMDDSWFICNACQARFTIPKTLKQNICPMCSSDQIESLNNQK
;
A
#
# COMPACT_ATOMS: atom_id res chain seq x y z
N MET A 1 1.69 -6.22 26.84
CA MET A 1 2.63 -5.17 26.39
C MET A 1 2.20 -4.70 25.00
N PRO A 2 2.10 -3.39 24.71
CA PRO A 2 1.82 -2.93 23.36
C PRO A 2 2.99 -3.35 22.46
N ARG A 3 2.72 -4.20 21.46
CA ARG A 3 3.75 -4.70 20.55
C ARG A 3 4.31 -3.51 19.78
N ARG A 4 5.61 -3.22 19.97
CA ARG A 4 6.36 -2.20 19.23
C ARG A 4 6.02 -2.30 17.74
N THR A 5 5.37 -1.29 17.20
CA THR A 5 4.96 -1.23 15.80
C THR A 5 6.22 -1.21 14.94
N ARG A 6 6.58 -2.37 14.38
CA ARG A 6 7.62 -2.44 13.34
C ARG A 6 7.15 -1.61 12.15
N LEU A 7 8.06 -0.81 11.62
CA LEU A 7 7.89 -0.03 10.39
C LEU A 7 7.46 -0.98 9.27
N ARG A 8 6.38 -0.64 8.57
CA ARG A 8 5.74 -1.47 7.55
C ARG A 8 6.14 -0.92 6.19
N LYS A 9 6.67 -1.77 5.32
CA LYS A 9 7.03 -1.34 3.96
C LYS A 9 5.76 -1.23 3.14
N VAL A 10 5.49 -0.03 2.63
CA VAL A 10 4.56 0.21 1.53
C VAL A 10 5.40 0.24 0.26
N VAL A 11 4.97 -0.47 -0.78
CA VAL A 11 5.74 -0.70 -2.01
C VAL A 11 5.50 0.45 -2.99
N ALA A 12 4.32 1.09 -2.95
CA ALA A 12 4.08 2.40 -3.56
C ALA A 12 2.91 3.15 -2.90
N PRO A 13 2.93 4.50 -2.82
CA PRO A 13 1.70 5.24 -2.58
C PRO A 13 0.70 5.00 -3.73
N PRO A 14 -0.61 4.89 -3.46
CA PRO A 14 -1.62 4.86 -4.52
C PRO A 14 -1.53 6.10 -5.40
N GLU A 15 -1.71 5.94 -6.71
CA GLU A 15 -1.70 7.05 -7.69
C GLU A 15 -2.95 7.94 -7.59
N PHE A 16 -3.96 7.49 -6.84
CA PHE A 16 -5.22 8.19 -6.62
C PHE A 16 -5.33 8.68 -5.17
N LYS A 17 -6.05 9.79 -4.98
CA LYS A 17 -6.36 10.34 -3.65
C LYS A 17 -7.62 9.76 -3.02
N GLY A 18 -8.46 9.13 -3.84
CA GLY A 18 -9.71 8.50 -3.42
C GLY A 18 -10.55 8.00 -4.59
N TYR A 19 -11.61 7.26 -4.28
CA TYR A 19 -12.65 6.83 -5.20
C TYR A 19 -13.99 7.37 -4.74
N LYS A 20 -14.80 7.90 -5.66
CA LYS A 20 -16.13 8.42 -5.35
C LYS A 20 -17.19 7.67 -6.14
N PRO A 21 -18.28 7.20 -5.50
CA PRO A 21 -19.40 6.60 -6.22
C PRO A 21 -20.09 7.65 -7.10
N TYR A 22 -20.47 7.25 -8.32
CA TYR A 22 -21.18 8.10 -9.28
C TYR A 22 -22.67 7.74 -9.35
N GLY A 23 -23.52 8.69 -9.74
CA GLY A 23 -24.95 8.45 -9.95
C GLY A 23 -25.77 8.31 -8.65
N THR A 24 -25.31 8.89 -7.54
CA THR A 24 -25.92 8.72 -6.23
C THR A 24 -26.79 9.92 -5.87
N TYR A 25 -27.99 9.67 -5.33
CA TYR A 25 -28.86 10.74 -4.79
C TYR A 25 -28.46 11.17 -3.38
N LYS A 26 -27.68 10.34 -2.69
CA LYS A 26 -27.18 10.61 -1.35
C LYS A 26 -25.91 11.46 -1.46
N ASN A 27 -26.03 12.73 -1.11
CA ASN A 27 -24.87 13.58 -0.79
C ASN A 27 -24.28 13.15 0.56
N SER A 28 -23.64 11.98 0.63
CA SER A 28 -22.92 11.58 1.84
C SER A 28 -21.68 12.46 1.97
N LYS A 29 -21.67 13.36 2.96
CA LYS A 29 -20.45 14.09 3.36
C LYS A 29 -19.41 13.18 4.03
N GLU A 30 -19.83 11.97 4.42
CA GLU A 30 -18.98 10.98 5.08
C GLU A 30 -18.17 10.17 4.06
N TYR A 31 -16.90 9.97 4.39
CA TYR A 31 -15.97 9.17 3.62
C TYR A 31 -15.41 8.03 4.48
N VAL A 32 -14.91 6.98 3.82
CA VAL A 32 -14.18 5.88 4.43
C VAL A 32 -12.70 6.07 4.17
N GLU A 33 -11.92 6.10 5.23
CA GLU A 33 -10.46 6.21 5.15
C GLU A 33 -9.82 4.85 4.91
N LEU A 34 -9.16 4.70 3.77
CA LEU A 34 -8.34 3.55 3.43
C LEU A 34 -6.87 3.90 3.62
N LEU A 35 -6.18 3.19 4.52
CA LEU A 35 -4.77 3.41 4.78
C LEU A 35 -3.93 2.90 3.60
N TYR A 36 -2.75 3.47 3.39
CA TYR A 36 -1.86 3.01 2.31
C TYR A 36 -1.45 1.54 2.48
N GLU A 37 -1.25 1.08 3.71
CA GLU A 37 -0.98 -0.33 4.01
C GLU A 37 -2.18 -1.24 3.72
N GLU A 38 -3.41 -0.72 3.89
CA GLU A 38 -4.64 -1.45 3.57
C GLU A 38 -4.81 -1.56 2.06
N TYR A 39 -4.51 -0.49 1.34
CA TYR A 39 -4.44 -0.50 -0.12
C TYR A 39 -3.39 -1.50 -0.63
N GLU A 40 -2.16 -1.45 -0.10
CA GLU A 40 -1.09 -2.37 -0.51
C GLU A 40 -1.48 -3.84 -0.23
N ALA A 41 -2.11 -4.13 0.90
CA ALA A 41 -2.55 -5.48 1.22
C ALA A 41 -3.60 -6.02 0.23
N ILE A 42 -4.54 -5.18 -0.22
CA ILE A 42 -5.52 -5.52 -1.27
C ILE A 42 -4.81 -5.70 -2.61
N LYS A 43 -3.91 -4.79 -2.98
CA LYS A 43 -3.17 -4.90 -4.23
C LYS A 43 -2.38 -6.21 -4.30
N LEU A 44 -1.57 -6.52 -3.28
CA LEU A 44 -0.74 -7.73 -3.29
C LEU A 44 -1.58 -9.01 -3.32
N SER A 45 -2.68 -9.06 -2.56
CA SER A 45 -3.48 -10.29 -2.44
C SER A 45 -4.48 -10.48 -3.57
N ASP A 46 -5.22 -9.43 -3.92
CA ASP A 46 -6.38 -9.51 -4.81
C ASP A 46 -6.06 -9.08 -6.25
N TYR A 47 -5.05 -8.21 -6.46
CA TYR A 47 -4.62 -7.77 -7.79
C TYR A 47 -3.40 -8.53 -8.31
N ASP A 48 -2.34 -8.61 -7.52
CA ASP A 48 -1.11 -9.35 -7.86
C ASP A 48 -1.22 -10.87 -7.56
N LEU A 49 -2.36 -11.30 -6.99
CA LEU A 49 -2.70 -12.70 -6.69
C LEU A 49 -1.68 -13.43 -5.79
N MET A 50 -0.93 -12.70 -4.97
CA MET A 50 0.00 -13.29 -4.02
C MET A 50 -0.73 -13.94 -2.85
N ASN A 51 -0.17 -15.01 -2.31
CA ASN A 51 -0.70 -15.55 -1.06
C ASN A 51 -0.29 -14.65 0.13
N HIS A 52 -1.04 -14.76 1.24
CA HIS A 52 -0.77 -13.95 2.44
C HIS A 52 0.63 -14.14 3.03
N LYS A 53 1.32 -15.24 2.74
CA LYS A 53 2.69 -15.46 3.22
C LYS A 53 3.64 -14.57 2.42
N GLU A 54 3.63 -14.69 1.09
CA GLU A 54 4.42 -13.87 0.16
C GLU A 54 4.19 -12.38 0.36
N ALA A 55 2.92 -11.96 0.40
CA ALA A 55 2.57 -10.56 0.58
C ALA A 55 3.03 -10.02 1.95
N SER A 56 3.00 -10.85 3.00
CA SER A 56 3.51 -10.45 4.32
C SER A 56 5.02 -10.32 4.37
N GLU A 57 5.74 -11.19 3.67
CA GLU A 57 7.20 -11.14 3.52
C GLU A 57 7.62 -9.87 2.78
N LEU A 58 6.89 -9.52 1.70
CA LEU A 58 7.14 -8.30 0.93
C LEU A 58 6.91 -7.03 1.74
N MET A 59 5.83 -6.97 2.53
CA MET A 59 5.54 -5.84 3.43
C MET A 59 6.44 -5.80 4.68
N GLY A 60 7.29 -6.82 4.90
CA GLY A 60 8.18 -6.92 6.06
C GLY A 60 7.44 -7.13 7.39
N ILE A 61 6.25 -7.73 7.36
CA ILE A 61 5.40 -7.96 8.53
C ILE A 61 5.09 -9.44 8.71
N SER A 62 4.70 -9.82 9.93
CA SER A 62 4.23 -11.19 10.18
C SER A 62 2.93 -11.48 9.40
N ARG A 63 2.77 -12.69 8.86
CA ARG A 63 1.51 -13.19 8.26
C ARG A 63 0.22 -12.86 9.04
N PRO A 64 0.11 -13.02 10.38
CA PRO A 64 -1.08 -12.63 11.13
C PRO A 64 -1.30 -11.11 11.24
N THR A 65 -0.26 -10.29 11.04
CA THR A 65 -0.42 -8.83 10.94
C THR A 65 -0.91 -8.45 9.55
N PHE A 66 -0.36 -9.06 8.50
CA PHE A 66 -0.86 -8.89 7.14
C PHE A 66 -2.35 -9.25 7.03
N ALA A 67 -2.75 -10.42 7.55
CA ALA A 67 -4.13 -10.86 7.53
C ALA A 67 -5.09 -9.85 8.19
N ARG A 68 -4.69 -9.22 9.30
CA ARG A 68 -5.49 -8.18 9.97
C ARG A 68 -5.61 -6.90 9.15
N ILE A 69 -4.53 -6.47 8.51
CA ILE A 69 -4.54 -5.29 7.62
C ILE A 69 -5.46 -5.56 6.42
N TYR A 70 -5.29 -6.70 5.77
CA TYR A 70 -6.09 -7.14 4.64
C TYR A 70 -7.59 -7.26 4.99
N GLU A 71 -7.91 -7.83 6.16
CA GLU A 71 -9.30 -7.91 6.64
C GLU A 71 -9.90 -6.52 6.90
N SER A 72 -9.14 -5.62 7.54
CA SER A 72 -9.55 -4.23 7.77
C SER A 72 -9.85 -3.52 6.45
N ALA A 73 -8.96 -3.68 5.46
CA ALA A 73 -9.10 -3.12 4.13
C ALA A 73 -10.40 -3.59 3.44
N ARG A 74 -10.66 -4.91 3.42
CA ARG A 74 -11.88 -5.47 2.81
C ARG A 74 -13.15 -4.99 3.50
N ARG A 75 -13.16 -4.91 4.84
CA ARG A 75 -14.32 -4.38 5.60
C ARG A 75 -14.60 -2.92 5.26
N LYS A 76 -13.57 -2.09 5.11
CA LYS A 76 -13.70 -0.68 4.73
C LYS A 76 -14.23 -0.51 3.31
N ILE A 77 -13.69 -1.26 2.35
CA ILE A 77 -14.18 -1.25 0.95
C ILE A 77 -15.64 -1.70 0.90
N ALA A 78 -15.99 -2.79 1.59
CA ALA A 78 -17.37 -3.27 1.66
C ALA A 78 -18.31 -2.21 2.25
N LYS A 79 -17.90 -1.55 3.34
CA LYS A 79 -18.67 -0.45 3.94
C LYS A 79 -18.89 0.70 2.95
N ALA A 80 -17.85 1.10 2.23
CA ALA A 80 -17.95 2.17 1.24
C ALA A 80 -18.94 1.82 0.12
N PHE A 81 -18.92 0.59 -0.37
CA PHE A 81 -19.85 0.14 -1.41
C PHE A 81 -21.29 0.05 -0.91
N VAL A 82 -21.53 -0.56 0.25
CA VAL A 82 -22.89 -0.73 0.80
C VAL A 82 -23.50 0.62 1.22
N GLU A 83 -22.71 1.49 1.86
CA GLU A 83 -23.20 2.79 2.35
C GLU A 83 -23.11 3.90 1.29
N THR A 84 -22.59 3.59 0.10
CA THR A 84 -22.40 4.54 -1.01
C THR A 84 -21.53 5.73 -0.60
N LYS A 85 -20.40 5.45 0.06
CA LYS A 85 -19.47 6.46 0.57
C LYS A 85 -18.25 6.60 -0.32
N GLU A 86 -17.69 7.81 -0.33
CA GLU A 86 -16.38 8.08 -0.92
C GLU A 86 -15.30 7.31 -0.13
N ILE A 87 -14.32 6.73 -0.83
CA ILE A 87 -13.11 6.18 -0.23
C ILE A 87 -12.02 7.23 -0.38
N ARG A 88 -11.34 7.59 0.72
CA ARG A 88 -10.17 8.45 0.69
C ARG A 88 -8.94 7.68 1.13
N THR A 89 -7.88 7.77 0.35
CA THR A 89 -6.61 7.16 0.73
C THR A 89 -5.91 8.10 1.70
N VAL A 90 -5.60 7.59 2.89
CA VAL A 90 -4.91 8.36 3.93
C VAL A 90 -3.58 7.71 4.29
N PHE A 91 -2.61 8.55 4.64
CA PHE A 91 -1.36 8.10 5.23
C PHE A 91 -1.65 7.50 6.61
N GLY A 92 -1.21 6.27 6.86
CA GLY A 92 -1.26 5.66 8.20
C GLY A 92 -0.04 6.04 9.03
N ASN A 93 0.29 5.21 10.03
CA ASN A 93 1.57 5.27 10.75
C ASN A 93 2.75 4.73 9.91
N THR A 94 2.90 5.24 8.69
CA THR A 94 3.96 4.88 7.75
C THR A 94 4.88 6.07 7.56
N GLN A 95 6.14 5.95 8.01
CA GLN A 95 7.18 6.88 7.59
C GLN A 95 7.45 6.59 6.11
N MET A 96 7.20 7.57 5.25
CA MET A 96 7.70 7.56 3.90
C MET A 96 9.22 7.74 4.01
N ASP A 97 9.99 6.71 3.66
CA ASP A 97 11.39 6.97 3.34
C ASP A 97 11.38 7.86 2.09
N ASP A 98 11.98 9.05 2.17
CA ASP A 98 12.07 10.08 1.10
C ASP A 98 12.87 9.61 -0.13
N SER A 99 12.91 8.31 -0.44
CA SER A 99 13.77 7.72 -1.48
C SER A 99 13.03 6.57 -2.13
N TRP A 100 11.99 6.92 -2.90
CA TRP A 100 11.23 5.98 -3.69
C TRP A 100 11.96 5.67 -4.99
N PHE A 101 11.95 4.39 -5.36
CA PHE A 101 12.51 3.89 -6.58
C PHE A 101 11.48 3.08 -7.36
N ILE A 102 11.60 3.03 -8.68
CA ILE A 102 10.84 2.17 -9.58
C ILE A 102 11.82 1.32 -10.38
N CYS A 103 11.58 0.01 -10.48
CA CYS A 103 12.34 -0.83 -11.38
C CYS A 103 11.70 -0.82 -12.77
N ASN A 104 12.44 -0.50 -13.81
CA ASN A 104 11.93 -0.50 -15.18
C ASN A 104 11.70 -1.91 -15.74
N ALA A 105 12.36 -2.93 -15.17
CA ALA A 105 12.25 -4.31 -15.64
C ALA A 105 10.98 -5.04 -15.14
N CYS A 106 10.58 -4.81 -13.89
CA CYS A 106 9.41 -5.47 -13.28
C CYS A 106 8.34 -4.50 -12.81
N GLN A 107 8.54 -3.19 -13.03
CA GLN A 107 7.68 -2.10 -12.54
C GLN A 107 7.45 -2.09 -11.03
N ALA A 108 8.23 -2.86 -10.28
CA ALA A 108 8.18 -2.83 -8.82
C ALA A 108 8.70 -1.50 -8.33
N ARG A 109 7.88 -0.78 -7.58
CA ARG A 109 8.27 0.40 -6.83
C ARG A 109 8.74 -0.04 -5.44
N PHE A 110 9.79 0.55 -4.89
CA PHE A 110 10.32 0.13 -3.59
C PHE A 110 11.20 1.24 -2.99
N THR A 111 11.44 1.16 -1.69
CA THR A 111 12.42 2.01 -1.01
C THR A 111 13.66 1.21 -0.67
N ILE A 112 14.83 1.77 -0.95
CA ILE A 112 16.12 1.22 -0.52
C ILE A 112 16.49 1.91 0.79
N PRO A 113 16.61 1.18 1.92
CA PRO A 113 17.08 1.78 3.16
C PRO A 113 18.45 2.41 2.94
N LYS A 114 18.71 3.60 3.48
CA LYS A 114 20.02 4.31 3.35
C LYS A 114 21.24 3.48 3.80
N THR A 115 21.00 2.40 4.57
CA THR A 115 22.01 1.46 5.03
C THR A 115 22.39 0.39 4.00
N LEU A 116 21.55 0.10 3.01
CA LEU A 116 21.83 -0.83 1.92
C LEU A 116 22.33 -0.05 0.69
N LYS A 117 23.61 -0.23 0.34
CA LYS A 117 24.21 0.32 -0.89
C LYS A 117 23.91 -0.52 -2.15
N GLN A 118 22.90 -1.39 -2.10
CA GLN A 118 22.59 -2.28 -3.22
C GLN A 118 21.48 -1.66 -4.07
N ASN A 119 21.88 -1.11 -5.21
CA ASN A 119 20.98 -0.64 -6.28
C ASN A 119 20.45 -1.83 -7.08
N ILE A 120 19.81 -2.77 -6.40
CA ILE A 120 19.24 -3.97 -7.02
C ILE A 120 17.77 -4.07 -6.63
N CYS A 121 16.92 -4.35 -7.61
CA CYS A 121 15.50 -4.54 -7.39
C CYS A 121 15.28 -5.77 -6.51
N PRO A 122 14.58 -5.66 -5.37
CA PRO A 122 14.30 -6.79 -4.49
C PRO A 122 13.33 -7.80 -5.10
N MET A 123 12.66 -7.44 -6.20
CA MET A 123 11.67 -8.28 -6.86
C MET A 123 12.23 -9.10 -8.03
N CYS A 124 13.15 -8.55 -8.81
CA CYS A 124 13.66 -9.22 -10.03
C CYS A 124 15.18 -9.27 -10.12
N SER A 125 15.88 -8.76 -9.10
CA SER A 125 17.34 -8.63 -9.10
C SER A 125 17.92 -7.80 -10.25
N SER A 126 17.08 -7.04 -10.97
CA SER A 126 17.51 -6.09 -12.00
C SER A 126 18.14 -4.85 -11.37
N ASP A 127 19.13 -4.28 -12.07
CA ASP A 127 19.80 -3.02 -11.76
C ASP A 127 19.11 -1.80 -12.41
N GLN A 128 18.05 -2.02 -13.19
CA GLN A 128 17.31 -0.96 -13.87
C GLN A 128 16.33 -0.27 -12.92
N ILE A 129 16.82 0.66 -12.12
CA ILE A 129 16.06 1.33 -11.06
C ILE A 129 16.13 2.86 -11.24
N GLU A 130 14.98 3.52 -11.29
CA GLU A 130 14.84 4.98 -11.35
C GLU A 130 14.30 5.54 -10.04
N SER A 131 14.76 6.71 -9.61
CA SER A 131 14.22 7.40 -8.43
C SER A 131 12.97 8.21 -8.79
N LEU A 132 11.91 8.05 -8.02
CA LEU A 132 10.64 8.80 -8.17
C LEU A 132 10.69 10.19 -7.50
N ASN A 133 11.87 10.65 -7.07
CA ASN A 133 12.07 11.90 -6.33
C ASN A 133 12.05 13.17 -7.19
N ASN A 134 11.33 13.19 -8.31
CA ASN A 134 11.15 14.42 -9.07
C ASN A 134 9.74 14.47 -9.67
N GLN A 135 8.84 15.16 -8.98
CA GLN A 135 8.08 16.27 -9.56
C GLN A 135 7.44 17.09 -8.42
N LYS A 136 7.75 18.39 -8.43
CA LYS A 136 7.29 19.43 -7.52
C LYS A 136 5.77 19.54 -7.45
#